data_AF-A0AAV7JTP4-F1
#
_entry.id   AF-A0AAV7JTP4-F1
#
_cell.length_a   1.000
_cell.length_b   1.000
_cell.length_c   1.000
_cell.angle_alpha   90.00
_cell.angle_beta   90.00
_cell.angle_gamma   90.00
#
_symmetry.space_group_name_H-M   'P 1'
#
loop_
_entity.id
_entity.type
_entity.pdbx_description
1 polymer ?
#
loop_
_entity_poly.entity_id
_entity_poly.type
_entity_poly.pdbx_seq_one_letter_code
_entity_poly.pdbx_strand_id
1 'polypeptide(L)'
;MPVKTYDMPLISSGLRQEEFIRQMVDSLEYLEAVSSDIFNLISISVSEQKDKLIDINNRINTAEAKVEKLKTSSSRGTVVYSVPKYPAPPVLEDQRPIFSKVEDGICKVRRSKGEIVSKLEPANDHHIKESTAYYILPADVWPSESELMEGGFKHKFKKNKNLEDNEGLGSLPRYLPSVSSLMLFNTSENPYLNYIIM
;
A
#
# COMPACT_ATOMS: atom_id res chain seq x y z
N MET A 1 11.16 14.43 -2.13
CA MET A 1 9.96 14.82 -2.88
C MET A 1 8.76 14.49 -1.99
N PRO A 2 7.84 15.43 -1.71
CA PRO A 2 6.63 15.11 -0.96
C PRO A 2 5.75 14.21 -1.85
N VAL A 3 5.38 13.04 -1.32
CA VAL A 3 4.54 12.03 -1.97
C VAL A 3 3.25 11.94 -1.16
N LYS A 4 2.08 12.07 -1.82
CA LYS A 4 0.80 11.79 -1.18
C LYS A 4 0.55 10.30 -1.22
N THR A 5 0.44 9.68 -0.04
CA THR A 5 0.14 8.25 0.11
C THR A 5 -1.29 8.08 0.61
N TYR A 6 -2.08 7.29 -0.11
CA TYR A 6 -3.43 6.91 0.31
C TYR A 6 -3.39 5.48 0.85
N ASP A 7 -3.86 5.29 2.07
CA ASP A 7 -3.99 3.95 2.65
C ASP A 7 -5.28 3.29 2.15
N MET A 8 -5.18 2.13 1.51
CA MET A 8 -6.33 1.35 1.06
C MET A 8 -6.62 0.24 2.10
N PRO A 9 -7.85 0.15 2.64
CA PRO A 9 -8.20 -0.83 3.65
C PRO A 9 -8.38 -2.21 3.02
N LEU A 10 -7.56 -3.18 3.43
CA LEU A 10 -7.81 -4.58 3.11
C LEU A 10 -8.84 -5.15 4.10
N ILE A 11 -9.85 -5.84 3.56
CA ILE A 11 -10.91 -6.50 4.35
C ILE A 11 -10.43 -7.91 4.69
N SER A 12 -10.54 -8.30 5.96
CA SER A 12 -10.18 -9.66 6.41
C SER A 12 -11.21 -10.70 5.95
N SER A 13 -10.76 -11.89 5.54
CA SER A 13 -11.66 -13.00 5.17
C SER A 13 -12.29 -13.70 6.39
N GLY A 14 -11.80 -13.44 7.61
CA GLY A 14 -12.30 -14.04 8.86
C GLY A 14 -13.44 -13.27 9.53
N LEU A 15 -14.04 -12.29 8.85
CA LEU A 15 -15.12 -11.47 9.39
C LEU A 15 -16.47 -12.17 9.24
N ARG A 16 -17.42 -11.85 10.14
CA ARG A 16 -18.82 -12.28 9.96
C ARG A 16 -19.40 -11.67 8.70
N GLN A 17 -20.40 -12.30 8.09
CA GLN A 17 -20.97 -11.83 6.83
C GLN A 17 -21.50 -10.38 6.94
N GLU A 18 -22.14 -10.04 8.05
CA GLU A 18 -22.68 -8.70 8.28
C GLU A 18 -21.56 -7.66 8.44
N GLU A 19 -20.49 -8.01 9.15
CA GLU A 19 -19.30 -7.15 9.32
C GLU A 19 -18.53 -6.97 8.01
N PHE A 20 -18.40 -8.06 7.24
CA PHE A 20 -17.71 -8.07 5.96
C PHE A 20 -18.39 -7.14 4.96
N ILE A 21 -19.72 -7.24 4.81
CA ILE A 21 -20.49 -6.37 3.93
C ILE A 21 -20.34 -4.91 4.36
N ARG A 22 -20.41 -4.63 5.67
CA ARG A 22 -20.25 -3.27 6.19
C ARG A 22 -18.87 -2.69 5.90
N GLN A 23 -17.80 -3.47 6.14
CA GLN A 23 -16.43 -3.04 5.83
C GLN A 23 -16.21 -2.89 4.31
N MET A 24 -16.89 -3.69 3.49
CA MET A 24 -16.85 -3.54 2.03
C MET A 24 -17.46 -2.22 1.59
N VAL A 25 -18.65 -1.87 2.11
CA VAL A 25 -19.29 -0.59 1.80
C VAL A 25 -18.43 0.60 2.24
N ASP A 26 -17.93 0.59 3.47
CA ASP A 26 -17.03 1.66 3.98
C ASP A 26 -15.76 1.80 3.12
N SER A 27 -15.24 0.68 2.58
CA SER A 27 -14.04 0.68 1.72
C SER A 27 -14.33 1.24 0.33
N LEU A 28 -15.51 0.93 -0.24
CA LEU A 28 -15.94 1.45 -1.54
C LEU A 28 -16.23 2.95 -1.47
N GLU A 29 -16.90 3.42 -0.42
CA GLU A 29 -17.15 4.84 -0.19
C GLU A 29 -15.84 5.62 -0.04
N TYR A 30 -14.89 5.07 0.72
CA TYR A 30 -13.56 5.66 0.84
C TYR A 30 -12.82 5.72 -0.51
N LEU A 31 -12.91 4.66 -1.32
CA LEU A 31 -12.28 4.63 -2.65
C LEU A 31 -12.88 5.70 -3.57
N GLU A 32 -14.20 5.90 -3.52
CA GLU A 32 -14.88 6.96 -4.27
C GLU A 32 -14.39 8.35 -3.86
N ALA A 33 -14.26 8.60 -2.55
CA ALA A 33 -13.76 9.85 -2.02
C ALA A 33 -12.31 10.12 -2.44
N VAL A 34 -11.44 9.11 -2.34
CA VAL A 34 -10.03 9.20 -2.78
C VAL A 34 -9.94 9.45 -4.29
N SER A 35 -10.72 8.74 -5.09
CA SER A 35 -10.76 8.92 -6.55
C SER A 35 -11.16 10.35 -6.90
N SER A 36 -12.23 10.86 -6.28
CA SER A 36 -12.73 12.22 -6.51
C SER A 36 -11.69 13.28 -6.11
N ASP A 37 -11.02 13.10 -4.97
CA ASP A 37 -9.93 13.97 -4.54
C ASP A 37 -8.77 14.01 -5.54
N ILE A 38 -8.31 12.84 -6.01
CA ILE A 38 -7.23 12.75 -7.01
C ILE A 38 -7.62 13.48 -8.30
N PHE A 39 -8.83 13.24 -8.82
CA PHE A 39 -9.28 13.91 -10.04
C PHE A 39 -9.42 15.42 -9.86
N ASN A 40 -9.95 15.88 -8.72
CA ASN A 40 -10.05 17.30 -8.41
C ASN A 40 -8.67 17.97 -8.36
N LEU A 41 -7.69 17.33 -7.74
CA LEU A 41 -6.30 17.83 -7.70
C LEU A 41 -5.69 17.93 -9.09
N ILE A 42 -5.89 16.91 -9.94
CA ILE A 42 -5.43 16.93 -11.33
C ILE A 42 -6.12 18.07 -12.09
N SER A 43 -7.43 18.24 -11.93
CA SER A 43 -8.18 19.33 -12.57
C SER A 43 -7.66 20.71 -12.17
N ILE A 44 -7.39 20.93 -10.89
CA ILE A 44 -6.79 22.18 -10.39
C ILE A 44 -5.43 22.42 -11.03
N SER A 45 -4.54 21.41 -11.03
CA SER A 45 -3.21 21.51 -11.62
C SER A 45 -3.26 21.81 -13.12
N VAL A 46 -4.16 21.15 -13.86
CA VAL A 46 -4.33 21.38 -15.30
C VAL A 46 -4.84 22.80 -15.55
N SER A 47 -5.75 23.30 -14.72
CA SER A 47 -6.23 24.69 -14.81
C SER A 47 -5.10 25.69 -14.59
N GLU A 48 -4.31 25.54 -13.51
CA GLU A 48 -3.17 26.42 -13.22
C GLU A 48 -2.14 26.43 -14.37
N GLN A 49 -1.90 25.27 -15.00
CA GLN A 49 -1.00 25.16 -16.14
C GLN A 49 -1.58 25.83 -17.39
N LYS A 50 -2.88 25.67 -17.63
CA LYS A 50 -3.58 26.35 -18.73
C LYS A 50 -3.49 27.87 -18.60
N ASP A 51 -3.68 28.40 -17.39
CA ASP A 51 -3.57 29.84 -17.14
C ASP A 51 -2.16 30.36 -17.41
N LYS A 52 -1.13 29.61 -17.02
CA LYS A 52 0.27 29.93 -17.38
C LYS A 52 0.50 29.94 -18.88
N LEU A 53 -0.06 28.99 -19.62
CA LEU A 53 0.03 28.99 -21.09
C LEU A 53 -0.67 30.19 -21.71
N ILE A 54 -1.82 30.60 -21.17
CA ILE A 54 -2.54 31.80 -21.61
C ILE A 54 -1.68 33.06 -21.35
N ASP A 55 -1.05 33.19 -20.18
CA ASP A 55 -0.15 34.32 -19.89
C ASP A 55 1.03 34.38 -20.87
N ILE A 56 1.67 33.23 -21.14
CA ILE A 56 2.76 33.14 -22.11
C ILE A 56 2.26 33.54 -23.50
N ASN A 57 1.10 33.06 -23.92
CA ASN A 57 0.52 33.40 -25.23
C ASN A 57 0.21 34.90 -25.33
N ASN A 58 -0.33 35.51 -24.27
CA ASN A 58 -0.56 36.96 -24.22
C ASN A 58 0.76 37.73 -24.34
N ARG A 59 1.82 37.28 -23.67
CA ARG A 59 3.15 37.88 -23.79
C ARG A 59 3.72 37.77 -25.19
N ILE A 60 3.56 36.62 -25.85
CA ILE A 60 3.94 36.42 -27.26
C ILE A 60 3.19 37.41 -28.15
N ASN A 61 1.86 37.48 -28.04
CA ASN A 61 1.04 38.40 -28.84
C ASN A 61 1.46 39.88 -28.65
N THR A 62 1.78 40.28 -27.41
CA THR A 62 2.26 41.65 -27.15
C THR A 62 3.63 41.91 -27.76
N ALA A 63 4.51 40.91 -27.79
CA ALA A 63 5.83 41.01 -28.41
C ALA A 63 5.69 41.07 -29.94
N GLU A 64 4.87 40.20 -30.52
CA GLU A 64 4.57 40.20 -31.96
C GLU A 64 3.99 41.55 -32.41
N ALA A 65 3.00 42.09 -31.68
CA ALA A 65 2.44 43.40 -31.98
C ALA A 65 3.49 44.52 -31.93
N LYS A 66 4.44 44.46 -30.99
CA LYS A 66 5.56 45.41 -30.91
C LYS A 66 6.53 45.23 -32.08
N VAL A 67 6.84 44.00 -32.47
CA VAL A 67 7.72 43.70 -33.60
C VAL A 67 7.10 44.18 -34.92
N GLU A 68 5.82 43.89 -35.16
CA GLU A 68 5.11 44.38 -36.34
C GLU A 68 5.05 45.91 -36.37
N LYS A 69 4.81 46.56 -35.22
CA LYS A 69 4.90 48.03 -35.13
C LYS A 69 6.28 48.55 -35.53
N LEU A 70 7.37 47.92 -35.06
CA LEU A 70 8.73 48.32 -35.42
C LEU A 70 9.01 48.12 -36.91
N LYS A 71 8.57 46.99 -37.47
CA LYS A 71 8.69 46.66 -38.89
C LYS A 71 7.99 47.69 -39.79
N THR A 72 6.79 48.15 -39.41
CA THR A 72 6.05 49.15 -40.20
C THR A 72 6.54 50.58 -39.98
N SER A 73 6.97 50.94 -38.75
CA SER A 73 7.28 52.34 -38.40
C SER A 73 8.74 52.75 -38.57
N SER A 74 9.71 51.82 -38.52
CA SER A 74 11.15 52.14 -38.58
C SER A 74 11.85 51.40 -39.71
N SER A 75 12.04 52.08 -40.85
CA SER A 75 12.87 51.62 -41.97
C SER A 75 14.39 51.82 -41.73
N ARG A 76 14.80 52.41 -40.60
CA ARG A 76 16.22 52.66 -40.27
C ARG A 76 16.72 51.69 -39.21
N GLY A 77 17.99 51.29 -39.32
CA GLY A 77 18.66 50.40 -38.36
C GLY A 77 18.75 51.02 -36.96
N THR A 78 18.42 50.24 -35.94
CA THR A 78 18.50 50.64 -34.52
C THR A 78 19.60 49.85 -33.83
N VAL A 79 20.61 50.53 -33.30
CA VAL A 79 21.70 49.88 -32.52
C VAL A 79 21.31 49.92 -31.04
N VAL A 80 21.24 48.75 -30.41
CA VAL A 80 20.90 48.62 -28.99
C VAL A 80 22.18 48.40 -28.19
N TYR A 81 22.49 49.33 -27.29
CA TYR A 81 23.53 49.15 -26.28
C TYR A 81 22.88 48.63 -25.00
N SER A 82 23.23 47.43 -24.56
CA SER A 82 22.78 46.87 -23.29
C SER A 82 23.96 46.38 -22.44
N VAL A 83 23.77 46.43 -21.13
CA VAL A 83 24.71 45.89 -20.14
C VAL A 83 24.59 44.35 -20.14
N PRO A 84 25.68 43.57 -19.97
CA PRO A 84 25.65 42.10 -20.01
C PRO A 84 25.04 41.47 -18.74
N LYS A 85 23.85 41.90 -18.33
CA LYS A 85 23.15 41.41 -17.13
C LYS A 85 21.87 40.69 -17.52
N TYR A 86 21.76 39.42 -17.13
CA TYR A 86 20.59 38.61 -17.40
C TYR A 86 19.37 39.16 -16.64
N PRO A 87 18.19 39.27 -17.28
CA PRO A 87 16.98 39.75 -16.63
C PRO A 87 16.40 38.64 -15.73
N ALA A 88 17.05 38.39 -14.58
CA ALA A 88 16.52 37.54 -13.52
C ALA A 88 16.10 38.40 -12.32
N PRO A 89 15.03 37.99 -11.62
CA PRO A 89 14.73 38.53 -10.30
C PRO A 89 15.89 38.21 -9.32
N PRO A 90 16.08 39.04 -8.28
CA PRO A 90 17.20 38.89 -7.34
C PRO A 90 17.10 37.62 -6.47
N VAL A 91 15.90 37.07 -6.33
CA VAL A 91 15.61 35.81 -5.61
C VAL A 91 14.79 34.94 -6.54
N LEU A 92 15.27 33.71 -6.77
CA LEU A 92 14.53 32.69 -7.51
C LEU A 92 13.66 31.93 -6.53
N GLU A 93 12.37 31.74 -6.85
CA GLU A 93 11.52 30.86 -6.06
C GLU A 93 11.90 29.40 -6.31
N ASP A 94 11.94 28.61 -5.23
CA ASP A 94 12.13 27.17 -5.33
C ASP A 94 10.97 26.52 -6.10
N GLN A 95 11.32 25.54 -6.94
CA GLN A 95 10.31 24.77 -7.65
C GLN A 95 9.45 23.98 -6.67
N ARG A 96 8.17 24.34 -6.58
CA ARG A 96 7.22 23.64 -5.74
C ARG A 96 6.69 22.42 -6.49
N PRO A 97 6.69 21.23 -5.87
CA PRO A 97 6.13 20.04 -6.49
C PRO A 97 4.62 20.19 -6.65
N ILE A 98 4.09 19.51 -7.67
CA ILE A 98 2.68 19.54 -8.09
C ILE A 98 1.73 19.20 -6.92
N PHE A 99 2.17 18.37 -5.98
CA PHE A 99 1.37 17.89 -4.84
C PHE A 99 1.68 18.60 -3.51
N SER A 100 2.33 19.77 -3.54
CA SER A 100 2.73 20.48 -2.30
C SER A 100 1.58 21.11 -1.52
N LYS A 101 0.44 21.38 -2.15
CA LYS A 101 -0.71 22.09 -1.55
C LYS A 101 -1.79 21.16 -1.00
N VAL A 102 -1.51 19.88 -0.83
CA VAL A 102 -2.54 18.95 -0.40
C VAL A 102 -2.65 19.00 1.11
N GLU A 103 -3.70 19.65 1.60
CA GLU A 103 -4.15 19.52 2.99
C GLU A 103 -4.37 18.04 3.32
N ASP A 104 -4.33 17.67 4.61
CA ASP A 104 -4.49 16.31 5.17
C ASP A 104 -5.90 15.71 4.95
N GLY A 105 -6.51 15.98 3.80
CA GLY A 105 -7.76 15.43 3.34
C GLY A 105 -7.58 13.96 2.96
N ILE A 106 -8.21 13.11 3.78
CA ILE A 106 -8.44 11.68 3.54
C ILE A 106 -7.16 10.84 3.72
N CYS A 107 -6.65 10.78 4.95
CA CYS A 107 -5.52 9.90 5.28
C CYS A 107 -5.94 8.52 5.80
N LYS A 108 -7.18 8.35 6.27
CA LYS A 108 -7.64 7.10 6.90
C LYS A 108 -9.11 6.82 6.63
N VAL A 109 -9.39 5.54 6.39
CA VAL A 109 -10.74 4.99 6.23
C VAL A 109 -11.50 5.13 7.55
N ARG A 110 -12.64 5.81 7.53
CA ARG A 110 -13.54 5.88 8.67
C ARG A 110 -14.39 4.63 8.71
N ARG A 111 -14.02 3.67 9.57
CA ARG A 111 -14.87 2.51 9.83
C ARG A 111 -16.06 2.92 10.68
N SER A 112 -17.25 2.59 10.23
CA SER A 112 -18.48 2.88 10.95
C SER A 112 -18.57 2.00 12.20
N LYS A 113 -18.49 2.62 13.40
CA LYS A 113 -18.65 1.92 14.68
C LYS A 113 -20.13 1.65 14.89
N GLY A 114 -20.56 0.40 14.85
CA GLY A 114 -21.89 0.01 15.25
C GLY A 114 -21.90 -1.42 15.77
N GLU A 115 -22.77 -1.69 16.73
CA GLU A 115 -22.95 -3.04 17.27
C GLU A 115 -23.51 -3.94 16.15
N ILE A 116 -22.77 -5.00 15.84
CA ILE A 116 -23.25 -6.01 14.91
C ILE A 116 -24.16 -6.97 15.68
N VAL A 117 -25.47 -6.80 15.47
CA VAL A 117 -26.47 -7.74 15.99
C VAL A 117 -26.56 -8.92 15.02
N SER A 118 -25.77 -9.96 15.28
CA SER A 118 -25.86 -11.22 14.53
C SER A 118 -27.02 -12.07 15.06
N LYS A 119 -27.78 -12.70 14.16
CA LYS A 119 -28.81 -13.70 14.52
C LYS A 119 -28.24 -15.13 14.68
N LEU A 120 -26.92 -15.28 14.72
CA LEU A 120 -26.25 -16.58 14.77
C LEU A 120 -26.28 -17.16 16.18
N GLU A 121 -26.42 -18.49 16.28
CA GLU A 121 -26.18 -19.19 17.54
C GLU A 121 -24.74 -18.98 18.02
N PRO A 122 -24.50 -18.92 19.35
CA PRO A 122 -23.16 -18.84 19.90
C PRO A 122 -22.31 -20.01 19.41
N ALA A 123 -21.02 -19.75 19.18
CA ALA A 123 -20.11 -20.73 18.60
C ALA A 123 -20.06 -22.00 19.47
N ASN A 124 -20.53 -23.11 18.91
CA ASN A 124 -20.44 -24.43 19.54
C ASN A 124 -19.02 -24.97 19.31
N ASP A 125 -18.33 -25.37 20.39
CA ASP A 125 -16.96 -25.90 20.35
C ASP A 125 -16.77 -27.04 19.35
N HIS A 126 -17.85 -27.76 19.03
CA HIS A 126 -17.86 -28.85 18.05
C HIS A 126 -17.65 -28.34 16.60
N HIS A 127 -18.28 -27.23 16.23
CA HIS A 127 -18.19 -26.69 14.86
C HIS A 127 -16.83 -26.02 14.60
N ILE A 128 -16.24 -25.43 15.65
CA ILE A 128 -14.89 -24.84 15.58
C ILE A 128 -13.85 -25.93 15.29
N LYS A 129 -13.94 -27.08 16.01
CA LYS A 129 -13.04 -28.22 15.81
C LYS A 129 -13.16 -28.82 14.41
N GLU A 130 -14.38 -28.90 13.89
CA GLU A 130 -14.66 -29.42 12.54
C GLU A 130 -14.11 -28.49 11.45
N SER A 131 -14.27 -27.16 11.59
CA SER A 131 -13.69 -26.18 10.66
C SER A 131 -12.16 -26.17 10.67
N THR A 132 -11.52 -26.31 11.85
CA THR A 132 -10.06 -26.40 11.96
C THR A 132 -9.48 -27.69 11.34
N ALA A 133 -10.28 -28.76 11.27
CA ALA A 133 -9.85 -30.03 10.69
C ALA A 133 -9.65 -29.96 9.16
N TYR A 134 -10.25 -28.98 8.48
CA TYR A 134 -10.12 -28.83 7.02
C TYR A 134 -8.98 -27.90 6.58
N TYR A 135 -8.47 -27.04 7.47
CA TYR A 135 -7.48 -26.01 7.09
C TYR A 135 -6.10 -26.18 7.74
N ILE A 136 -5.96 -27.08 8.70
CA ILE A 136 -4.65 -27.49 9.20
C ILE A 136 -4.31 -28.80 8.51
N LEU A 137 -3.59 -28.72 7.38
CA LEU A 137 -2.77 -29.84 6.97
C LEU A 137 -1.75 -30.04 8.11
N PRO A 138 -1.74 -31.19 8.81
CA PRO A 138 -0.68 -31.48 9.76
C PRO A 138 0.64 -31.40 9.01
N ALA A 139 1.60 -30.65 9.55
CA ALA A 139 2.92 -30.45 8.93
C ALA A 139 3.66 -31.77 8.62
N ASP A 140 3.23 -32.88 9.22
CA ASP A 140 3.83 -34.20 9.06
C ASP A 140 3.24 -35.03 7.90
N VAL A 141 2.35 -34.47 7.08
CA VAL A 141 1.80 -35.17 5.90
C VAL A 141 2.28 -34.50 4.62
N TRP A 142 3.59 -34.57 4.38
CA TRP A 142 4.13 -34.59 3.02
C TRP A 142 4.59 -36.02 2.74
N PRO A 143 3.93 -36.75 1.83
CA PRO A 143 4.35 -38.11 1.53
C PRO A 143 5.74 -38.06 0.89
N SER A 144 6.62 -38.96 1.32
CA SER A 144 7.85 -39.25 0.58
C SER A 144 7.48 -39.65 -0.85
N GLU A 145 8.27 -39.24 -1.83
CA GLU A 145 8.07 -39.50 -3.26
C GLU A 145 7.89 -41.02 -3.57
N SER A 146 8.38 -41.89 -2.69
CA SER A 146 8.20 -43.33 -2.75
C SER A 146 6.79 -43.83 -2.36
N GLU A 147 6.04 -43.10 -1.53
CA GLU A 147 4.74 -43.53 -0.98
C GLU A 147 3.56 -43.17 -1.89
N LEU A 148 3.74 -42.27 -2.86
CA LEU A 148 2.72 -41.89 -3.83
C LEU A 148 2.50 -42.92 -4.95
N MET A 149 3.43 -43.87 -5.12
CA MET A 149 3.41 -44.85 -6.22
C MET A 149 2.76 -46.19 -5.85
N GLU A 150 2.55 -46.49 -4.57
CA GLU A 150 1.91 -47.74 -4.14
C GLU A 150 0.61 -47.44 -3.40
N GLY A 151 -0.49 -47.43 -4.16
CA GLY A 151 -1.83 -47.15 -3.66
C GLY A 151 -2.24 -48.05 -2.50
N GLY A 152 -2.36 -47.47 -1.30
CA GLY A 152 -2.92 -48.17 -0.14
C GLY A 152 -2.74 -47.43 1.19
N PHE A 153 -3.56 -46.41 1.47
CA PHE A 153 -3.58 -45.76 2.78
C PHE A 153 -4.20 -46.66 3.85
N LYS A 154 -3.40 -47.18 4.78
CA LYS A 154 -3.85 -47.76 6.06
C LYS A 154 -3.17 -47.06 7.23
N HIS A 155 -3.80 -46.03 7.80
CA HIS A 155 -3.33 -45.42 9.05
C HIS A 155 -3.67 -46.31 10.25
N LYS A 156 -2.64 -46.91 10.87
CA LYS A 156 -2.71 -47.44 12.23
C LYS A 156 -2.16 -46.40 13.19
N PHE A 157 -3.02 -45.80 14.02
CA PHE A 157 -2.59 -45.00 15.15
C PHE A 157 -1.97 -45.91 16.22
N LYS A 158 -0.63 -45.97 16.24
CA LYS A 158 0.11 -46.60 17.33
C LYS A 158 0.37 -45.51 18.39
N LYS A 159 -0.37 -45.55 19.50
CA LYS A 159 -0.08 -44.73 20.69
C LYS A 159 1.29 -45.15 21.24
N ASN A 160 2.33 -44.36 20.99
CA ASN A 160 3.64 -44.60 21.56
C ASN A 160 3.65 -44.20 23.04
N LYS A 161 4.16 -45.09 23.88
CA LYS A 161 4.10 -45.08 25.34
C LYS A 161 5.38 -44.54 25.99
N ASN A 162 6.14 -43.72 25.27
CA ASN A 162 7.39 -43.13 25.74
C ASN A 162 7.26 -41.60 25.61
N LEU A 163 6.89 -40.94 26.71
CA LEU A 163 6.61 -39.51 26.78
C LEU A 163 7.56 -38.85 27.80
N GLU A 164 8.87 -39.08 27.67
CA GLU A 164 9.85 -38.54 28.63
C GLU A 164 10.92 -37.62 28.04
N ASP A 165 11.04 -37.45 26.72
CA ASP A 165 12.03 -36.53 26.13
C ASP A 165 11.36 -35.50 25.18
N ASN A 166 10.48 -34.65 25.71
CA ASN A 166 9.95 -33.48 24.97
C ASN A 166 10.71 -32.22 25.38
N GLU A 167 11.97 -32.11 24.98
CA GLU A 167 12.71 -30.85 25.10
C GLU A 167 12.24 -29.87 24.00
N GLY A 168 11.37 -28.93 24.37
CA GLY A 168 11.05 -27.79 23.51
C GLY A 168 12.22 -26.80 23.41
N LEU A 169 12.21 -25.92 22.42
CA LEU A 169 13.27 -24.92 22.14
C LEU A 169 13.49 -23.86 23.25
N GLY A 170 12.84 -24.00 24.39
CA GLY A 170 12.91 -23.07 25.51
C GLY A 170 12.26 -21.71 25.21
N SER A 171 12.30 -20.83 26.19
CA SER A 171 11.81 -19.45 26.05
C SER A 171 12.78 -18.60 25.23
N LEU A 172 12.26 -17.66 24.43
CA LEU A 172 13.05 -16.67 23.71
C LEU A 172 14.00 -15.91 24.68
N PRO A 173 15.31 -15.83 24.39
CA PRO A 173 16.23 -15.03 25.18
C PRO A 173 15.75 -13.57 25.28
N ARG A 174 15.75 -13.00 26.48
CA ARG A 174 15.11 -11.69 26.79
C ARG A 174 15.65 -10.51 25.96
N TYR A 175 16.82 -10.65 25.35
CA TYR A 175 17.43 -9.60 24.52
C TYR A 175 16.95 -9.62 23.07
N LEU A 176 16.24 -10.65 22.63
CA LEU A 176 15.70 -10.74 21.28
C LEU A 176 14.26 -10.25 21.25
N PRO A 177 13.91 -9.31 20.35
CA PRO A 177 12.58 -8.72 20.30
C PRO A 177 11.54 -9.63 19.61
N SER A 178 11.97 -10.61 18.81
CA SER A 178 11.08 -11.46 18.02
C SER A 178 11.77 -12.77 17.61
N VAL A 179 10.97 -13.81 17.40
CA VAL A 179 11.39 -15.12 16.83
C VAL A 179 12.05 -14.94 15.46
N SER A 180 11.66 -13.91 14.69
CA SER A 180 12.28 -13.58 13.40
C SER A 180 13.79 -13.28 13.52
N SER A 181 14.24 -12.77 14.67
CA SER A 181 15.67 -12.53 14.92
C SER A 181 16.50 -13.81 15.09
N LEU A 182 15.86 -14.97 15.29
CA LEU A 182 16.53 -16.28 15.31
C LEU A 182 16.72 -16.88 13.92
N MET A 183 16.00 -16.37 12.92
CA MET A 183 16.11 -16.84 11.53
C MET A 183 17.40 -16.28 10.93
N LEU A 184 18.52 -16.94 11.21
CA LEU A 184 19.78 -16.69 10.51
C LEU A 184 19.64 -17.26 9.09
N PHE A 185 19.16 -16.42 8.17
CA PHE A 185 19.03 -16.73 6.75
C PHE A 185 20.42 -16.93 6.09
N ASN A 186 21.11 -18.04 6.36
CA ASN A 186 22.06 -18.66 5.42
C ASN A 186 22.65 -20.02 5.87
N THR A 187 21.86 -20.94 6.45
CA THR A 187 22.33 -22.31 6.71
C THR A 187 21.56 -23.30 5.85
N SER A 188 22.27 -24.30 5.29
CA SER A 188 21.69 -25.40 4.51
C SER A 188 20.96 -26.44 5.36
N GLU A 189 20.92 -26.24 6.68
CA GLU A 189 20.37 -27.17 7.65
C GLU A 189 19.31 -26.45 8.48
N ASN A 190 18.15 -27.08 8.59
CA ASN A 190 16.99 -26.57 9.31
C ASN A 190 17.00 -27.12 10.75
N PRO A 191 17.29 -26.29 11.78
CA PRO A 191 17.37 -26.76 13.16
C PRO A 191 16.01 -27.20 13.73
N TYR A 192 14.91 -26.94 13.04
CA TYR A 192 13.55 -27.30 13.46
C TYR A 192 13.15 -28.75 13.11
N LEU A 193 14.00 -29.52 12.41
CA LEU A 193 13.67 -30.91 12.03
C LEU A 193 13.56 -31.86 13.23
N ASN A 194 14.25 -31.56 14.33
CA ASN A 194 14.31 -32.45 15.50
C ASN A 194 13.30 -32.08 16.60
N TYR A 195 12.47 -31.06 16.40
CA TYR A 195 11.58 -30.53 17.43
C TYR A 195 10.14 -30.51 16.93
N ILE A 196 9.28 -31.27 17.60
CA ILE A 196 7.84 -31.26 17.37
C ILE A 196 7.28 -29.98 18.00
N ILE A 197 6.65 -29.12 17.19
CA ILE A 197 5.86 -27.99 17.70
C ILE A 197 4.57 -28.58 18.28
N MET A 198 4.43 -28.54 19.60
CA MET A 198 3.21 -28.92 20.31
C MET A 198 2.11 -27.88 20.14
#